data_AF-A0A485JI95-F1
#
_entry.id   AF-A0A485JI95-F1
#
_cell.length_a   1.000
_cell.length_b   1.000
_cell.length_c   1.000
_cell.angle_alpha   90.00
_cell.angle_beta   90.00
_cell.angle_gamma   90.00
#
_symmetry.space_group_name_H-M   'P 1'
#
loop_
_entity.id
_entity.type
_entity.pdbx_description
1 polymer ?
#
loop_
_entity_poly.entity_id
_entity_poly.type
_entity_poly.pdbx_seq_one_letter_code
_entity_poly.pdbx_strand_id
1 'polypeptide(L)'
;MRTAISQFEGYIKLNKKIPPEVLTSLNSIDDPARLADTIAAHMPLKLADKQSVLEMSDVNERLEYLMAMMESESICCRLRNAFATALKSRWRNPA
;
A
#
# COMPACT_ATOMS: atom_id res chain seq x y z
N MET A 1 13.97 -4.10 -4.08
CA MET A 1 13.57 -4.55 -2.72
C MET A 1 13.49 -3.44 -1.69
N ARG A 2 14.60 -2.79 -1.29
CA ARG A 2 14.56 -1.73 -0.26
C ARG A 2 13.55 -0.62 -0.53
N THR A 3 13.44 -0.18 -1.79
CA THR A 3 12.46 0.84 -2.21
C THR A 3 11.01 0.40 -2.00
N ALA A 4 10.67 -0.85 -2.34
CA ALA A 4 9.32 -1.40 -2.16
C ALA A 4 8.94 -1.48 -0.68
N ILE A 5 9.88 -1.90 0.18
CA ILE A 5 9.68 -1.94 1.63
C ILE A 5 9.50 -0.53 2.20
N SER A 6 10.31 0.43 1.76
CA SER A 6 10.21 1.83 2.19
C SER A 6 8.88 2.47 1.78
N GLN A 7 8.40 2.21 0.56
CA GLN A 7 7.05 2.62 0.13
C GLN A 7 5.97 1.97 1.00
N PHE A 8 6.08 0.67 1.27
CA PHE A 8 5.10 -0.05 2.08
C PHE A 8 5.06 0.45 3.53
N GLU A 9 6.20 0.87 4.09
CA GLU A 9 6.26 1.55 5.37
C GLU A 9 5.44 2.85 5.37
N GLY A 10 5.62 3.68 4.34
CA GLY A 10 4.84 4.90 4.14
C GLY A 10 3.34 4.60 4.00
N TYR A 11 3.00 3.52 3.30
CA TYR A 11 1.64 3.07 3.11
C TYR A 11 0.98 2.64 4.43
N ILE A 12 1.65 1.81 5.26
CA ILE A 12 1.12 1.37 6.57
C ILE A 12 0.87 2.57 7.49
N LYS A 13 1.76 3.56 7.49
CA LYS A 13 1.60 4.78 8.30
C LYS A 13 0.31 5.54 7.95
N LEU A 14 -0.13 5.49 6.69
CA LEU A 14 -1.37 6.08 6.22
C LEU A 14 -2.59 5.16 6.43
N ASN A 15 -2.40 3.85 6.21
CA ASN A 15 -3.44 2.84 6.33
C ASN A 15 -3.39 2.12 7.68
N LYS A 16 -4.06 2.71 8.69
CA LYS A 16 -4.15 2.18 10.06
C LYS A 16 -4.81 0.81 10.19
N LYS A 17 -5.31 0.20 9.11
CA LYS A 17 -5.91 -1.14 9.12
C LYS A 17 -4.88 -2.27 9.09
N ILE A 18 -3.63 -1.97 8.71
CA ILE A 18 -2.57 -2.97 8.61
C ILE A 18 -1.70 -2.90 9.87
N PRO A 19 -1.53 -4.02 10.60
CA PRO A 19 -0.70 -4.03 11.80
C PRO A 19 0.78 -3.82 11.44
N PRO A 20 1.54 -3.06 12.24
CA PRO A 20 2.95 -2.76 11.96
C PRO A 20 3.85 -4.01 12.01
N GLU A 21 3.41 -5.09 12.66
CA GLU A 21 4.09 -6.39 12.71
C GLU A 21 4.30 -7.02 11.32
N VAL A 22 3.44 -6.68 10.35
CA VAL A 22 3.57 -7.11 8.94
C VAL A 22 4.85 -6.55 8.33
N LEU A 23 5.25 -5.34 8.70
CA LEU A 23 6.47 -4.71 8.18
C LEU A 23 7.74 -5.43 8.65
N THR A 24 7.76 -5.89 9.90
CA THR A 24 8.86 -6.71 10.43
C THR A 24 8.96 -8.03 9.66
N SER A 25 7.81 -8.65 9.38
CA SER A 25 7.73 -9.89 8.60
C SER A 25 8.25 -9.69 7.18
N LEU A 26 7.87 -8.61 6.50
CA LEU A 26 8.34 -8.27 5.15
C LEU A 26 9.85 -7.99 5.09
N ASN A 27 10.42 -7.35 6.12
CA ASN A 27 11.86 -7.11 6.19
C ASN A 27 12.68 -8.40 6.33
N SER A 28 12.08 -9.48 6.84
CA SER A 28 12.75 -10.78 6.96
C SER A 28 12.70 -11.63 5.69
N ILE A 29 12.02 -11.16 4.63
CA ILE A 29 11.87 -11.91 3.38
C ILE A 29 12.99 -11.53 2.41
N ASP A 30 13.88 -12.49 2.14
CA ASP A 30 14.97 -12.35 1.16
C ASP A 30 14.55 -12.72 -0.27
N ASP A 31 13.41 -13.38 -0.45
CA ASP A 31 12.89 -13.77 -1.76
C ASP A 31 11.95 -12.68 -2.34
N PRO A 32 12.29 -12.06 -3.49
CA PRO A 32 11.46 -11.01 -4.09
C PRO A 32 10.08 -11.51 -4.51
N ALA A 33 9.95 -12.78 -4.89
CA ALA A 33 8.68 -13.35 -5.28
C ALA A 33 7.74 -13.38 -4.08
N ARG A 34 8.19 -14.00 -2.98
CA ARG A 34 7.46 -14.05 -1.72
C ARG A 34 7.18 -12.67 -1.13
N LEU A 35 8.09 -11.71 -1.29
CA LEU A 35 7.87 -10.32 -0.85
C LEU A 35 6.69 -9.71 -1.61
N ALA A 36 6.65 -9.85 -2.93
CA ALA A 36 5.56 -9.36 -3.77
C ALA A 36 4.21 -9.99 -3.39
N ASP A 37 4.18 -11.31 -3.22
CA ASP A 37 2.96 -12.04 -2.85
C ASP A 37 2.44 -11.63 -1.47
N THR A 38 3.34 -11.41 -0.51
CA THR A 38 2.97 -10.96 0.84
C THR A 38 2.43 -9.53 0.84
N ILE A 39 3.05 -8.62 0.06
CA ILE A 39 2.53 -7.25 -0.12
C ILE A 39 1.14 -7.27 -0.76
N ALA A 40 0.96 -8.07 -1.83
CA ALA A 40 -0.32 -8.19 -2.53
C ALA A 40 -1.45 -8.71 -1.62
N ALA A 41 -1.13 -9.63 -0.69
CA ALA A 41 -2.10 -10.17 0.27
C ALA A 41 -2.60 -9.12 1.28
N HIS A 42 -1.76 -8.16 1.66
CA HIS A 42 -2.10 -7.10 2.62
C HIS A 42 -2.66 -5.83 1.98
N MET A 43 -2.61 -5.71 0.65
CA MET A 43 -3.21 -4.58 -0.06
C MET A 43 -4.69 -4.83 -0.40
N PRO A 44 -5.56 -3.80 -0.31
CA PRO A 44 -6.96 -3.90 -0.71
C PRO A 44 -7.12 -3.80 -2.24
N LEU A 45 -6.50 -4.74 -2.97
CA LEU A 45 -6.56 -4.81 -4.43
C LEU A 45 -7.92 -5.33 -4.93
N LYS A 46 -8.36 -4.86 -6.10
CA LYS A 46 -9.54 -5.42 -6.76
C LYS A 46 -9.23 -6.82 -7.28
N LEU A 47 -10.28 -7.61 -7.53
CA LEU A 47 -10.12 -8.98 -8.04
C LEU A 47 -9.35 -9.01 -9.36
N ALA A 48 -9.61 -8.07 -10.27
CA ALA A 48 -8.89 -7.94 -11.53
C ALA A 48 -7.38 -7.73 -11.31
N ASP A 49 -7.01 -6.80 -10.42
CA ASP A 49 -5.61 -6.50 -10.12
C ASP A 49 -4.91 -7.71 -9.46
N LYS A 50 -5.62 -8.46 -8.60
CA LYS A 50 -5.09 -9.70 -8.01
C LYS A 50 -4.82 -10.76 -9.06
N GLN A 51 -5.70 -10.89 -10.06
CA GLN A 51 -5.50 -11.82 -11.17
C GLN A 51 -4.30 -11.39 -12.03
N SER A 52 -4.17 -10.10 -12.34
CA SER A 52 -3.00 -9.59 -13.09
C SER A 52 -1.68 -9.86 -12.37
N VAL A 53 -1.64 -9.69 -11.05
CA VAL A 53 -0.45 -10.01 -10.23
C VAL A 53 -0.11 -11.51 -10.26
N LEU A 54 -1.10 -12.40 -10.33
CA LEU A 54 -0.90 -13.85 -10.43
C LEU A 54 -0.42 -14.29 -11.82
N GLU A 55 -0.81 -13.57 -12.87
CA GLU A 55 -0.44 -13.87 -14.26
C GLU A 55 0.96 -13.34 -14.64
N MET A 56 1.48 -12.36 -13.88
CA MET A 56 2.83 -11.83 -14.07
C MET A 56 3.89 -12.88 -13.68
N SER A 57 4.60 -13.37 -14.70
CA SER A 57 5.67 -14.36 -14.54
C SER A 57 6.98 -13.75 -14.05
N ASP A 58 7.23 -12.48 -14.40
CA ASP A 58 8.41 -11.74 -13.95
C ASP A 58 8.13 -11.08 -12.60
N VAL A 59 8.97 -11.42 -11.61
CA VAL A 59 8.89 -10.91 -10.25
C VAL A 59 9.17 -9.40 -10.19
N ASN A 60 10.05 -8.87 -11.06
CA ASN A 60 10.35 -7.45 -11.11
C ASN A 60 9.15 -6.66 -11.63
N GLU A 61 8.54 -7.11 -12.73
CA GLU A 61 7.34 -6.50 -13.30
C GLU A 61 6.19 -6.51 -12.26
N ARG A 62 6.03 -7.64 -11.56
CA ARG A 62 5.05 -7.78 -10.48
C ARG A 62 5.29 -6.81 -9.33
N LEU A 63 6.55 -6.64 -8.91
CA LEU A 63 6.91 -5.67 -7.86
C LEU A 63 6.66 -4.22 -8.31
N GLU A 64 7.03 -3.88 -9.54
CA GLU A 64 6.79 -2.54 -10.11
C GLU A 64 5.29 -2.23 -10.17
N TYR A 65 4.49 -3.18 -10.63
CA TYR A 65 3.03 -3.05 -10.67
C TYR A 65 2.45 -2.85 -9.26
N LEU A 66 2.89 -3.65 -8.28
CA LEU A 66 2.44 -3.50 -6.88
C LEU A 66 2.88 -2.15 -6.28
N MET A 67 4.09 -1.68 -6.58
CA MET A 67 4.56 -0.36 -6.16
C MET A 67 3.71 0.77 -6.76
N ALA A 68 3.36 0.68 -8.05
CA ALA A 68 2.47 1.65 -8.70
C ALA A 68 1.07 1.66 -8.07
N MET A 69 0.51 0.49 -7.80
CA MET A 69 -0.78 0.35 -7.11
C MET A 69 -0.73 0.94 -5.70
N MET A 70 0.34 0.68 -4.96
CA MET A 70 0.55 1.22 -3.62
C MET A 70 0.67 2.74 -3.60
N GLU A 71 1.38 3.34 -4.56
CA GLU A 71 1.46 4.80 -4.69
C GLU A 71 0.07 5.38 -5.00
N SER A 72 -0.68 4.76 -5.90
CA SER A 72 -2.04 5.20 -6.24
C SER A 72 -2.97 5.20 -5.01
N GLU A 73 -2.93 4.15 -4.19
CA GLU A 73 -3.73 4.07 -2.96
C GLU A 73 -3.21 5.06 -1.90
N SER A 74 -1.89 5.26 -1.80
CA SER A 74 -1.28 6.25 -0.90
C SER A 74 -1.76 7.67 -1.22
N ILE A 75 -1.82 8.04 -2.50
CA ILE A 75 -2.40 9.32 -2.96
C ILE A 75 -3.87 9.42 -2.57
N CYS A 76 -4.67 8.38 -2.84
CA CYS A 76 -6.08 8.34 -2.48
C CYS A 76 -6.30 8.50 -0.96
N CYS A 77 -5.48 7.82 -0.15
CA CYS A 77 -5.53 7.90 1.31
C CYS A 77 -5.16 9.31 1.81
N ARG A 78 -4.09 9.92 1.28
CA ARG A 78 -3.69 11.31 1.59
C ARG A 78 -4.82 12.29 1.25
N LEU A 79 -5.43 12.15 0.07
CA LEU A 79 -6.53 13.00 -0.37
C LEU A 79 -7.74 12.88 0.57
N ARG A 80 -8.12 11.64 0.92
CA ARG A 80 -9.22 11.35 1.85
C ARG A 80 -8.98 11.98 3.24
N ASN A 81 -7.75 11.87 3.74
CA ASN A 81 -7.36 12.49 5.01
C ASN A 81 -7.40 14.03 4.95
N ALA A 82 -6.95 14.62 3.83
CA ALA A 82 -7.02 16.06 3.60
C ALA A 82 -8.46 16.56 3.56
N PHE A 83 -9.35 15.87 2.82
CA PHE A 83 -10.79 16.18 2.80
C PHE A 83 -11.42 16.06 4.18
N ALA A 84 -11.14 14.99 4.92
CA ALA A 84 -11.66 14.81 6.28
C ALA A 84 -11.19 15.94 7.22
N THR A 85 -9.94 16.37 7.09
CA THR A 85 -9.38 17.49 7.87
C THR A 85 -10.03 18.83 7.49
N ALA A 86 -10.23 19.08 6.20
CA ALA A 86 -10.89 20.28 5.70
C ALA A 86 -12.34 20.37 6.18
N LEU A 87 -13.09 19.26 6.10
CA LEU A 87 -14.42 19.16 6.68
C LEU A 87 -14.38 19.45 8.17
N LYS A 88 -13.50 18.79 8.92
CA LYS A 88 -13.40 18.97 10.38
C LYS A 88 -13.10 20.42 10.77
N SER A 89 -12.24 21.13 10.03
CA SER A 89 -11.97 22.55 10.22
C SER A 89 -13.22 23.41 9.98
N ARG A 90 -13.96 23.14 8.90
CA ARG A 90 -15.22 23.82 8.58
C ARG A 90 -16.28 23.64 9.67
N TRP A 91 -16.40 22.45 10.25
CA TRP A 91 -17.37 22.17 11.32
C TRP A 91 -16.94 22.71 12.70
N ARG A 92 -15.65 22.97 12.93
CA ARG A 92 -15.13 23.46 14.22
C ARG A 92 -15.19 24.97 14.37
N ASN A 93 -15.44 25.70 13.28
CA ASN A 93 -15.72 27.13 13.27
C ASN A 93 -17.05 27.38 12.54
N PRO A 94 -18.19 26.94 13.11
CA PRO A 94 -19.48 27.42 12.65
C PRO A 94 -19.52 28.92 13.01
N ALA A 95 -19.76 29.76 12.01
CA ALA A 95 -19.96 31.19 12.21
C ALA A 95 -21.04 31.46 13.28
#